data_AF-A0A0F0LMN8-F1
#
_entry.id   AF-A0A0F0LMN8-F1
#
_cell.length_a   1.000
_cell.length_b   1.000
_cell.length_c   1.000
_cell.angle_alpha   90.00
_cell.angle_beta   90.00
_cell.angle_gamma   90.00
#
_symmetry.space_group_name_H-M   'P 1'
#
loop_
_entity.id
_entity.type
_entity.pdbx_description
1 polymer ?
#
loop_
_entity_poly.entity_id
_entity_poly.type
_entity_poly.pdbx_seq_one_letter_code
_entity_poly.pdbx_strand_id
1 'polypeptide(L)'
;MSAEDRARSRRQRRAAAYAEAASAGWKVWLVKIVALAVIDALALYAVFALAASAQWTPAVLVAVGVLAINAVYLIPGLLPAKYLTPGLVFLLIFQIFVVLYSGYVAFTNYGSGHNSTKDDAVQALLLQSQTRVADSPTFSVKVLEKDGKFFFLTSEPGSAAPLIGGADRPLSTEPGITADGAPGFTTLDFPSVIAHQDDIAALAVPLSRDLNQGYLKTTDGSKAYLFTSTLSWDPKADTMTDTKTGVVYSDTGKGAFTAKDGKALLPGWQVWVGMDNFVRAFSDQSIRGPFFAVLLWTFAFAILSVATTFILGLFLAIVFNDPKMRSRKYYRLIMILPYAFPAFLSALVWAGLFNKDFGFINQVVLGGASIPWLTDPWLAKGAILIANLWLGFPYMFLVTTGALQSLPDDVVEAARVDGASVWQTFRLIKFPLLLVAVAPLLIASFAFNFNNFGLIFLLTNGGPQFTDASINVGSTDLLISMVYKVAFVGSERDYGLASAFSIIIFVLVAVISLIGFRQTKVLEDLN
;
A
#
# COMPACT_ATOMS: atom_id res chain seq x y z
N MET A 1 -26.76 18.49 30.47
CA MET A 1 -26.06 18.19 31.74
C MET A 1 -26.40 19.23 32.77
N SER A 2 -27.12 18.82 33.82
CA SER A 2 -27.47 19.67 34.97
C SER A 2 -26.22 20.07 35.77
N ALA A 3 -26.34 21.03 36.68
CA ALA A 3 -25.24 21.41 37.58
C ALA A 3 -24.81 20.24 38.49
N GLU A 4 -25.75 19.34 38.84
CA GLU A 4 -25.52 18.14 39.63
C GLU A 4 -24.73 17.08 38.85
N ASP A 5 -25.00 16.89 37.56
CA ASP A 5 -24.23 15.98 36.70
C ASP A 5 -22.75 16.37 36.63
N ARG A 6 -22.48 17.68 36.56
CA ARG A 6 -21.10 18.22 36.56
C ARG A 6 -20.41 17.99 37.90
N ALA A 7 -21.11 18.18 39.01
CA ALA A 7 -20.57 17.94 40.35
C ALA A 7 -20.29 16.45 40.60
N ARG A 8 -21.17 15.55 40.15
CA ARG A 8 -21.02 14.10 40.25
C ARG A 8 -19.85 13.59 39.40
N SER A 9 -19.72 14.08 38.16
CA SER A 9 -18.58 13.81 37.27
C SER A 9 -17.25 14.26 37.89
N ARG A 10 -17.20 15.47 38.48
CA ARG A 10 -15.99 15.98 39.17
C ARG A 10 -15.60 15.12 40.37
N ARG A 11 -16.56 14.67 41.18
CA ARG A 11 -16.30 13.76 42.32
C ARG A 11 -15.80 12.40 41.85
N GLN A 12 -16.39 11.81 40.80
CA GLN A 12 -15.92 10.56 40.21
C GLN A 12 -14.49 10.67 39.65
N ARG A 13 -14.17 11.76 38.94
CA ARG A 13 -12.80 12.01 38.45
C ARG A 13 -11.79 12.13 39.59
N ARG A 14 -12.15 12.83 40.67
CA ARG A 14 -11.29 12.91 41.87
C ARG A 14 -11.10 11.55 42.53
N ALA A 15 -12.18 10.78 42.73
CA ALA A 15 -12.10 9.45 43.32
C ALA A 15 -11.24 8.48 42.47
N ALA A 16 -11.39 8.51 41.14
CA ALA A 16 -10.56 7.73 40.23
C ALA A 16 -9.07 8.14 40.28
N ALA A 17 -8.78 9.45 40.37
CA ALA A 17 -7.42 9.95 40.52
C ALA A 17 -6.77 9.51 41.85
N TYR A 18 -7.53 9.54 42.96
CA TYR A 18 -7.06 9.05 44.26
C TYR A 18 -6.85 7.53 44.27
N ALA A 19 -7.75 6.76 43.65
CA ALA A 19 -7.63 5.31 43.53
C ALA A 19 -6.41 4.90 42.67
N GLU A 20 -6.18 5.60 41.55
CA GLU A 20 -5.03 5.37 40.68
C GLU A 20 -3.72 5.70 41.40
N ALA A 21 -3.65 6.85 42.08
CA ALA A 21 -2.50 7.25 42.88
C ALA A 21 -2.22 6.32 44.08
N ALA A 22 -3.27 5.71 44.66
CA ALA A 22 -3.14 4.75 45.75
C ALA A 22 -2.77 3.34 45.28
N SER A 23 -3.09 2.97 44.03
CA SER A 23 -2.86 1.62 43.49
C SER A 23 -1.45 1.37 42.92
N ALA A 24 -0.72 2.42 42.56
CA ALA A 24 0.58 2.29 41.89
C ALA A 24 1.73 2.58 42.87
N GLY A 25 2.40 1.54 43.35
CA GLY A 25 3.65 1.71 44.10
C GLY A 25 4.71 2.43 43.25
N TRP A 26 5.69 3.08 43.90
CA TRP A 26 6.74 3.89 43.25
C TRP A 26 7.44 3.17 42.09
N LYS A 27 7.54 1.84 42.12
CA LYS A 27 8.08 1.00 41.04
C LYS A 27 7.26 1.09 39.75
N VAL A 28 5.93 1.05 39.84
CA VAL A 28 5.03 1.17 38.67
C VAL A 28 5.11 2.57 38.09
N TRP A 29 5.21 3.57 38.95
CA TRP A 29 5.42 4.96 38.53
C TRP A 29 6.76 5.13 37.80
N LEU A 30 7.84 4.56 38.33
CA LEU A 30 9.17 4.59 37.71
C LEU A 30 9.17 3.87 36.34
N VAL A 31 8.58 2.67 36.25
CA VAL A 31 8.47 1.93 34.99
C VAL A 31 7.73 2.75 33.92
N LYS A 32 6.63 3.41 34.32
CA LYS A 32 5.87 4.29 33.41
C LYS A 32 6.70 5.45 32.91
N ILE A 33 7.42 6.15 33.80
CA ILE A 33 8.27 7.29 33.41
C ILE A 33 9.41 6.83 32.50
N VAL A 34 10.07 5.72 32.82
CA VAL A 34 11.14 5.15 31.99
C VAL A 34 10.61 4.77 30.61
N ALA A 35 9.45 4.12 30.53
CA ALA A 35 8.84 3.75 29.26
C ALA A 35 8.49 4.97 28.39
N LEU A 36 7.92 6.02 29.00
CA LEU A 36 7.65 7.29 28.30
C LEU A 36 8.94 7.97 27.86
N ALA A 37 9.97 8.00 28.71
CA ALA A 37 11.26 8.59 28.36
C ALA A 37 11.93 7.90 27.15
N VAL A 38 11.81 6.57 27.04
CA VAL A 38 12.30 5.84 25.86
C VAL A 38 11.52 6.22 24.61
N ILE A 39 10.18 6.30 24.69
CA ILE A 39 9.33 6.73 23.57
C ILE A 39 9.68 8.16 23.15
N ASP A 40 9.85 9.06 24.11
CA ASP A 40 10.20 10.46 23.87
C ASP A 40 11.59 10.60 23.25
N ALA A 41 12.57 9.82 23.71
CA ALA A 41 13.90 9.83 23.13
C ALA A 41 13.90 9.38 21.67
N LEU A 42 13.17 8.30 21.35
CA LEU A 42 13.02 7.83 19.97
C LEU A 42 12.28 8.84 19.10
N ALA A 43 11.22 9.46 19.64
CA ALA A 43 10.46 10.48 18.93
C ALA A 43 11.26 11.76 18.67
N LEU A 44 12.03 12.23 19.66
CA LEU A 44 12.91 13.39 19.50
C LEU A 44 13.98 13.11 18.45
N TYR A 45 14.60 11.93 18.49
CA TYR A 45 15.53 11.50 17.44
C TYR A 45 14.87 11.54 16.06
N ALA A 46 13.66 10.99 15.92
CA ALA A 46 12.91 11.03 14.66
C ALA A 46 12.58 12.47 14.22
N VAL A 47 12.16 13.34 15.13
CA VAL A 47 11.89 14.77 14.85
C VAL A 47 13.14 15.48 14.35
N PHE A 48 14.30 15.28 15.00
CA PHE A 48 15.56 15.88 14.56
C PHE A 48 16.00 15.35 13.20
N ALA A 49 15.87 14.05 12.93
CA ALA A 49 16.19 13.46 11.64
C ALA A 49 15.27 14.00 10.51
N LEU A 50 13.99 14.15 10.79
CA LEU A 50 13.02 14.73 9.84
C LEU A 50 13.26 16.22 9.61
N ALA A 51 13.61 16.98 10.66
CA ALA A 51 13.95 18.39 10.52
C ALA A 51 15.26 18.59 9.73
N ALA A 52 16.27 17.73 9.96
CA ALA A 52 17.53 17.75 9.22
C ALA A 52 17.36 17.46 7.73
N SER A 53 16.31 16.72 7.35
CA SER A 53 15.92 16.47 5.96
C SER A 53 14.89 17.48 5.41
N ALA A 54 14.64 18.58 6.13
CA ALA A 54 13.64 19.61 5.81
C ALA A 54 12.19 19.08 5.68
N GLN A 55 11.90 17.91 6.25
CA GLN A 55 10.58 17.27 6.26
C GLN A 55 9.75 17.74 7.46
N TRP A 56 9.33 19.00 7.44
CA TRP A 56 8.64 19.64 8.57
C TRP A 56 7.28 19.03 8.92
N THR A 57 6.48 18.64 7.92
CA THR A 57 5.14 18.08 8.13
C THR A 57 5.17 16.79 8.97
N PRO A 58 5.92 15.74 8.60
CA PRO A 58 6.01 14.54 9.44
C PRO A 58 6.69 14.81 10.79
N ALA A 59 7.65 15.74 10.86
CA ALA A 59 8.28 16.12 12.13
C ALA A 59 7.25 16.67 13.13
N VAL A 60 6.37 17.58 12.68
CA VAL A 60 5.29 18.13 13.52
C VAL A 60 4.31 17.04 13.94
N LEU A 61 3.93 16.13 13.04
CA LEU A 61 3.00 15.03 13.36
C LEU A 61 3.57 14.11 14.45
N VAL A 62 4.86 13.74 14.37
CA VAL A 62 5.53 12.93 15.40
C VAL A 62 5.56 13.67 16.73
N ALA A 63 5.93 14.96 16.73
CA ALA A 63 5.99 15.78 17.93
C ALA A 63 4.61 15.88 18.62
N VAL A 64 3.55 16.20 17.86
CA VAL A 64 2.18 16.30 18.37
C VAL A 64 1.69 14.94 18.89
N GLY A 65 1.96 13.85 18.18
CA GLY A 65 1.58 12.50 18.59
C GLY A 65 2.19 12.11 19.94
N VAL A 66 3.47 12.40 20.13
CA VAL A 66 4.18 12.10 21.39
C VAL A 66 3.72 12.99 22.54
N LEU A 67 3.45 14.28 22.28
CA LEU A 67 2.83 15.15 23.28
C LEU A 67 1.44 14.65 23.69
N ALA A 68 0.64 14.16 22.74
CA ALA A 68 -0.67 13.58 23.04
C ALA A 68 -0.56 12.28 23.87
N ILE A 69 0.38 11.40 23.55
CA ILE A 69 0.67 10.20 24.35
C ILE A 69 1.06 10.60 25.78
N ASN A 70 2.02 11.52 25.93
CA ASN A 70 2.43 12.02 27.23
C ASN A 70 1.26 12.64 28.01
N ALA A 71 0.41 13.43 27.37
CA ALA A 71 -0.78 13.98 28.00
C ALA A 71 -1.72 12.88 28.51
N VAL A 72 -1.98 11.83 27.73
CA VAL A 72 -2.84 10.72 28.16
C VAL A 72 -2.26 9.96 29.35
N TYR A 73 -0.97 9.68 29.35
CA TYR A 73 -0.36 8.90 30.42
C TYR A 73 -0.09 9.74 31.67
N LEU A 74 0.32 11.00 31.55
CA LEU A 74 0.69 11.85 32.69
C LEU A 74 -0.51 12.54 33.35
N ILE A 75 -1.58 12.85 32.61
CA ILE A 75 -2.78 13.50 33.19
C ILE A 75 -3.59 12.45 34.00
N PRO A 76 -3.91 12.74 35.28
CA PRO A 76 -4.70 11.83 36.10
C PRO A 76 -6.17 11.77 35.65
N GLY A 77 -6.81 10.61 35.78
CA GLY A 77 -8.24 10.43 35.46
C GLY A 77 -8.57 10.06 34.00
N LEU A 78 -7.56 9.79 33.17
CA LEU A 78 -7.70 9.32 31.78
C LEU A 78 -7.54 7.79 31.63
N LEU A 79 -7.95 7.02 32.63
CA LEU A 79 -7.76 5.55 32.64
C LEU A 79 -8.26 4.87 31.35
N PRO A 80 -9.47 5.12 30.83
CA PRO A 80 -9.92 4.50 29.58
C PRO A 80 -9.04 4.84 28.37
N ALA A 81 -8.54 6.08 28.29
CA ALA A 81 -7.69 6.52 27.19
C ALA A 81 -6.32 5.80 27.22
N LYS A 82 -5.77 5.49 28.39
CA LYS A 82 -4.51 4.74 28.53
C LYS A 82 -4.60 3.33 27.92
N TYR A 83 -5.76 2.68 28.01
CA TYR A 83 -6.00 1.38 27.38
C TYR A 83 -6.18 1.49 25.86
N LEU A 84 -6.81 2.56 25.38
CA LEU A 84 -7.09 2.76 23.96
C LEU A 84 -5.89 3.32 23.18
N THR A 85 -4.99 4.07 23.83
CA THR A 85 -3.92 4.84 23.16
C THR A 85 -3.03 3.98 22.27
N PRO A 86 -2.50 2.81 22.70
CA PRO A 86 -1.68 1.98 21.80
C PRO A 86 -2.43 1.59 20.54
N GLY A 87 -3.67 1.12 20.67
CA GLY A 87 -4.51 0.73 19.53
C GLY A 87 -4.84 1.90 18.61
N LEU A 88 -5.13 3.08 19.16
CA LEU A 88 -5.39 4.30 18.39
C LEU A 88 -4.15 4.78 17.63
N VAL A 89 -2.97 4.69 18.22
CA VAL A 89 -1.70 5.03 17.56
C VAL A 89 -1.47 4.10 16.36
N PHE A 90 -1.61 2.78 16.54
CA PHE A 90 -1.49 1.82 15.44
C PHE A 90 -2.53 2.09 14.35
N LEU A 91 -3.78 2.36 14.73
CA LEU A 91 -4.85 2.67 13.78
C LEU A 91 -4.56 3.96 13.01
N LEU A 92 -4.05 5.00 13.67
CA LEU A 92 -3.73 6.28 13.01
C LEU A 92 -2.58 6.12 12.02
N ILE A 93 -1.50 5.45 12.42
CA ILE A 93 -0.28 5.31 11.62
C ILE A 93 -0.47 4.30 10.48
N PHE A 94 -1.02 3.12 10.77
CA PHE A 94 -1.06 2.03 9.80
C PHE A 94 -2.36 1.96 9.00
N GLN A 95 -3.44 2.58 9.46
CA GLN A 95 -4.72 2.57 8.74
C GLN A 95 -5.10 3.96 8.23
N ILE A 96 -5.27 4.95 9.11
CA ILE A 96 -5.80 6.27 8.71
C ILE A 96 -4.81 7.02 7.82
N PHE A 97 -3.53 7.06 8.18
CA PHE A 97 -2.51 7.72 7.36
C PHE A 97 -2.43 7.09 5.96
N VAL A 98 -2.45 5.76 5.84
CA VAL A 98 -2.41 5.07 4.55
C VAL A 98 -3.61 5.45 3.67
N VAL A 99 -4.81 5.51 4.26
CA VAL A 99 -6.03 5.93 3.55
C VAL A 99 -5.94 7.40 3.12
N LEU A 100 -5.50 8.30 4.01
CA LEU A 100 -5.37 9.72 3.70
C LEU A 100 -4.28 9.99 2.65
N TYR A 101 -3.15 9.29 2.73
CA TYR A 101 -2.06 9.41 1.78
C TYR A 101 -2.46 8.88 0.40
N SER A 102 -3.15 7.74 0.34
CA SER A 102 -3.75 7.26 -0.92
C SER A 102 -4.78 8.27 -1.44
N GLY A 103 -5.57 8.87 -0.54
CA GLY A 103 -6.47 9.97 -0.86
C GLY A 103 -5.76 11.16 -1.49
N TYR A 104 -4.63 11.59 -0.94
CA TYR A 104 -3.79 12.66 -1.52
C TYR A 104 -3.26 12.29 -2.91
N VAL A 105 -2.69 11.08 -3.06
CA VAL A 105 -2.15 10.59 -4.34
C VAL A 105 -3.22 10.55 -5.42
N ALA A 106 -4.48 10.26 -5.07
CA ALA A 106 -5.59 10.23 -6.03
C ALA A 106 -5.80 11.56 -6.78
N PHE A 107 -5.33 12.69 -6.24
CA PHE A 107 -5.44 14.01 -6.86
C PHE A 107 -4.13 14.49 -7.50
N THR A 108 -3.12 13.62 -7.64
CA THR A 108 -1.86 13.94 -8.31
C THR A 108 -1.67 13.11 -9.58
N ASN A 109 -0.73 13.50 -10.43
CA ASN A 109 -0.27 12.71 -11.58
C ASN A 109 0.78 11.66 -11.18
N TYR A 110 0.88 11.27 -9.91
CA TYR A 110 1.95 10.39 -9.44
C TYR A 110 1.95 9.06 -10.21
N GLY A 111 3.09 8.72 -10.79
CA GLY A 111 3.23 7.52 -11.60
C GLY A 111 4.58 7.44 -12.30
N SER A 112 4.67 6.55 -13.30
CA SER A 112 5.82 6.45 -14.20
C SER A 112 6.15 7.82 -14.80
N GLY A 113 7.41 8.24 -14.64
CA GLY A 113 7.89 9.52 -15.15
C GLY A 113 7.45 10.74 -14.34
N HIS A 114 6.66 10.62 -13.27
CA HIS A 114 6.22 11.76 -12.44
C HIS A 114 6.37 11.40 -10.97
N ASN A 115 7.60 11.18 -10.51
CA ASN A 115 7.91 10.63 -9.19
C ASN A 115 8.75 11.55 -8.30
N SER A 116 9.12 12.73 -8.78
CA SER A 116 10.03 13.65 -8.10
C SER A 116 9.56 15.10 -8.25
N THR A 117 10.39 16.03 -7.76
CA THR A 117 10.17 17.47 -7.93
C THR A 117 10.60 17.94 -9.33
N LYS A 118 10.22 19.16 -9.71
CA LYS A 118 10.62 19.78 -10.98
C LYS A 118 12.13 19.94 -11.09
N ASP A 119 12.80 20.32 -10.00
CA ASP A 119 14.26 20.48 -9.98
C ASP A 119 14.97 19.14 -10.22
N ASP A 120 14.48 18.07 -9.58
CA ASP A 120 15.01 16.71 -9.80
C ASP A 120 14.79 16.27 -11.25
N ALA A 121 13.62 16.56 -11.83
CA ALA A 121 13.29 16.23 -13.21
C ALA A 121 14.18 16.97 -14.22
N VAL A 122 14.42 18.28 -14.00
CA VAL A 122 15.35 19.08 -14.80
C VAL A 122 16.76 18.46 -14.76
N GLN A 123 17.26 18.14 -13.58
CA GLN A 123 18.59 17.53 -13.44
C GLN A 123 18.67 16.18 -14.16
N ALA A 124 17.66 15.33 -13.99
CA ALA A 124 17.61 14.03 -14.65
C ALA A 124 17.56 14.14 -16.18
N LEU A 125 16.77 15.07 -16.73
CA LEU A 125 16.69 15.34 -18.16
C LEU A 125 18.03 15.78 -18.75
N LEU A 126 18.73 16.69 -18.04
CA LEU A 126 20.05 17.17 -18.46
C LEU A 126 21.08 16.04 -18.45
N LEU A 127 21.06 15.19 -17.42
CA LEU A 127 21.96 14.04 -17.26
C LEU A 127 21.72 12.95 -18.32
N GLN A 128 20.46 12.67 -18.66
CA GLN A 128 20.11 11.63 -19.66
C GLN A 128 20.40 12.07 -21.09
N SER A 129 20.35 13.38 -21.37
CA SER A 129 20.52 13.92 -22.72
C SER A 129 21.97 14.32 -23.03
N GLN A 130 22.95 13.73 -22.34
CA GLN A 130 24.36 14.08 -22.51
C GLN A 130 24.96 13.48 -23.78
N THR A 131 25.75 14.29 -24.48
CA THR A 131 26.60 13.81 -25.58
C THR A 131 28.03 14.29 -25.41
N ARG A 132 28.98 13.44 -25.82
CA ARG A 132 30.40 13.80 -25.81
C ARG A 132 30.61 14.98 -26.75
N VAL A 133 31.28 16.01 -26.28
CA VAL A 133 31.74 17.13 -27.12
C VAL A 133 32.93 16.62 -27.93
N ALA A 134 32.78 16.54 -29.25
CA ALA A 134 33.74 15.85 -30.14
C ALA A 134 35.16 16.40 -30.02
N ASP A 135 35.31 17.73 -29.90
CA ASP A 135 36.60 18.43 -29.85
C ASP A 135 36.98 18.89 -28.43
N SER A 136 36.38 18.31 -27.38
CA SER A 136 36.73 18.70 -26.02
C SER A 136 38.16 18.30 -25.67
N PRO A 137 38.89 19.15 -24.90
CA PRO A 137 40.16 18.75 -24.32
C PRO A 137 40.03 17.47 -23.51
N THR A 138 41.09 16.66 -23.50
CA THR A 138 41.15 15.46 -22.65
C THR A 138 41.61 15.85 -21.25
N PHE A 139 40.83 15.46 -20.24
CA PHE A 139 41.17 15.67 -18.84
C PHE A 139 41.88 14.42 -18.33
N SER A 140 43.09 14.58 -17.79
CA SER A 140 43.76 13.49 -17.07
C SER A 140 43.07 13.34 -15.72
N VAL A 141 42.54 12.16 -15.42
CA VAL A 141 41.79 11.92 -14.17
C VAL A 141 42.43 10.78 -13.39
N LYS A 142 42.41 10.91 -12.06
CA LYS A 142 42.59 9.80 -11.12
C LYS A 142 41.28 9.62 -10.35
N VAL A 143 40.86 8.37 -10.20
CA VAL A 143 39.66 8.06 -9.41
C VAL A 143 40.04 7.95 -7.94
N LEU A 144 39.31 8.68 -7.11
CA LEU A 144 39.43 8.65 -5.67
C LEU A 144 38.17 8.01 -5.06
N GLU A 145 38.32 7.31 -3.94
CA GLU A 145 37.22 6.76 -3.16
C GLU A 145 37.18 7.38 -1.77
N LYS A 146 35.97 7.68 -1.29
CA LYS A 146 35.71 8.03 0.11
C LYS A 146 34.31 7.58 0.51
N ASP A 147 34.23 6.83 1.61
CA ASP A 147 32.97 6.31 2.17
C ASP A 147 32.12 5.55 1.13
N GLY A 148 32.76 4.80 0.22
CA GLY A 148 32.09 4.06 -0.86
C GLY A 148 31.56 4.92 -2.02
N LYS A 149 31.91 6.21 -2.07
CA LYS A 149 31.62 7.11 -3.20
C LYS A 149 32.89 7.41 -4.00
N PHE A 150 32.72 7.56 -5.31
CA PHE A 150 33.81 7.86 -6.24
C PHE A 150 33.88 9.34 -6.61
N PHE A 151 35.11 9.83 -6.78
CA PHE A 151 35.43 11.21 -7.10
C PHE A 151 36.51 11.25 -8.17
N PHE A 152 36.54 12.33 -8.96
CA PHE A 152 37.64 12.62 -9.87
C PHE A 152 38.59 13.63 -9.27
N LEU A 153 39.87 13.30 -9.31
CA LEU A 153 40.98 14.24 -9.17
C LEU A 153 41.53 14.55 -10.55
N THR A 154 41.50 15.81 -10.95
CA THR A 154 41.90 16.26 -12.28
C THR A 154 42.51 17.65 -12.23
N SER A 155 42.93 18.18 -13.37
CA SER A 155 43.29 19.59 -13.52
C SER A 155 42.74 20.12 -14.83
N GLU A 156 42.55 21.44 -14.92
CA GLU A 156 42.17 22.04 -16.19
C GLU A 156 43.26 21.80 -17.25
N PRO A 157 42.88 21.59 -18.53
CA PRO A 157 43.84 21.42 -19.61
C PRO A 157 44.80 22.62 -19.69
N GLY A 158 46.10 22.37 -19.49
CA GLY A 158 47.13 23.41 -19.46
C GLY A 158 47.37 24.06 -18.09
N SER A 159 46.63 23.66 -17.06
CA SER A 159 46.85 24.05 -15.67
C SER A 159 47.36 22.87 -14.85
N ALA A 160 48.31 23.13 -13.94
CA ALA A 160 48.79 22.17 -12.96
C ALA A 160 48.00 22.22 -11.64
N ALA A 161 47.00 23.11 -11.52
CA ALA A 161 46.21 23.23 -10.31
C ALA A 161 45.26 22.03 -10.16
N PRO A 162 45.41 21.20 -9.12
CA PRO A 162 44.52 20.07 -8.88
C PRO A 162 43.10 20.55 -8.51
N LEU A 163 42.11 19.80 -8.98
CA LEU A 163 40.68 19.97 -8.75
C LEU A 163 40.09 18.63 -8.38
N ILE A 164 39.15 18.64 -7.43
CA ILE A 164 38.40 17.45 -7.01
C ILE A 164 36.90 17.68 -7.17
N GLY A 165 36.18 16.66 -7.64
CA GLY A 165 34.72 16.69 -7.76
C GLY A 165 34.12 15.28 -7.75
N GLY A 166 32.83 15.19 -7.47
CA GLY A 166 32.06 13.95 -7.41
C GLY A 166 30.69 14.12 -8.06
N ALA A 167 29.82 13.12 -7.95
CA ALA A 167 28.50 13.18 -8.58
C ALA A 167 27.63 14.35 -8.08
N ASP A 168 27.70 14.64 -6.77
CA ASP A 168 26.95 15.70 -6.07
C ASP A 168 27.78 16.97 -5.86
N ARG A 169 29.01 17.00 -6.39
CA ARG A 169 29.99 18.03 -6.07
C ARG A 169 30.74 18.49 -7.33
N PRO A 170 30.59 19.75 -7.76
CA PRO A 170 31.34 20.26 -8.90
C PRO A 170 32.84 20.28 -8.63
N LEU A 171 33.64 20.26 -9.70
CA LEU A 171 35.09 20.43 -9.62
C LEU A 171 35.44 21.70 -8.85
N SER A 172 36.28 21.57 -7.84
CA SER A 172 36.68 22.66 -6.96
C SER A 172 38.08 22.43 -6.40
N THR A 173 38.77 23.52 -6.05
CA THR A 173 40.03 23.45 -5.31
C THR A 173 39.74 23.24 -3.83
N GLU A 174 40.52 22.39 -3.16
CA GLU A 174 40.43 22.19 -1.71
C GLU A 174 41.77 22.38 -1.00
N PRO A 175 41.77 22.71 0.30
CA PRO A 175 43.00 22.76 1.08
C PRO A 175 43.67 21.38 1.15
N GLY A 176 44.94 21.31 0.77
CA GLY A 176 45.77 20.11 0.93
C GLY A 176 45.65 19.05 -0.18
N ILE A 177 44.92 19.33 -1.26
CA ILE A 177 44.90 18.44 -2.43
C ILE A 177 46.22 18.57 -3.21
N THR A 178 46.67 17.46 -3.77
CA THR A 178 47.85 17.38 -4.62
C THR A 178 47.49 16.70 -5.95
N ALA A 179 48.44 16.62 -6.88
CA ALA A 179 48.24 15.88 -8.13
C ALA A 179 48.12 14.35 -7.93
N ASP A 180 48.42 13.86 -6.73
CA ASP A 180 48.49 12.43 -6.42
C ASP A 180 47.39 11.95 -5.47
N GLY A 181 46.73 12.86 -4.77
CA GLY A 181 45.63 12.51 -3.87
C GLY A 181 45.04 13.71 -3.14
N ALA A 182 44.04 13.42 -2.31
CA ALA A 182 43.37 14.39 -1.46
C ALA A 182 43.27 13.84 -0.01
N PRO A 183 43.35 14.70 1.02
CA PRO A 183 43.25 14.26 2.41
C PRO A 183 41.92 13.54 2.70
N GLY A 184 42.00 12.32 3.24
CA GLY A 184 40.82 11.52 3.56
C GLY A 184 40.16 10.83 2.37
N PHE A 185 40.85 10.77 1.22
CA PHE A 185 40.46 9.98 0.05
C PHE A 185 41.51 8.91 -0.24
N THR A 186 41.06 7.77 -0.75
CA THR A 186 41.94 6.69 -1.23
C THR A 186 42.05 6.78 -2.74
N THR A 187 43.26 6.96 -3.28
CA THR A 187 43.49 6.90 -4.73
C THR A 187 43.42 5.46 -5.19
N LEU A 188 42.52 5.16 -6.13
CA LEU A 188 42.35 3.81 -6.66
C LEU A 188 43.46 3.47 -7.65
N ASP A 189 43.97 2.24 -7.54
CA ASP A 189 44.86 1.66 -8.53
C ASP A 189 44.06 1.06 -9.70
N PHE A 190 44.76 0.70 -10.78
CA PHE A 190 44.12 0.21 -11.99
C PHE A 190 43.25 -1.04 -11.78
N PRO A 191 43.68 -2.07 -11.01
CA PRO A 191 42.81 -3.19 -10.66
C PRO A 191 41.53 -2.78 -9.93
N SER A 192 41.61 -1.84 -9.00
CA SER A 192 40.42 -1.35 -8.26
C SER A 192 39.48 -0.56 -9.17
N VAL A 193 40.01 0.22 -10.12
CA VAL A 193 39.22 0.89 -11.15
C VAL A 193 38.46 -0.11 -12.02
N ILE A 194 39.10 -1.22 -12.42
CA ILE A 194 38.44 -2.29 -13.18
C ILE A 194 37.35 -2.98 -12.33
N ALA A 195 37.64 -3.24 -11.05
CA ALA A 195 36.66 -3.87 -10.14
C ALA A 195 35.39 -3.02 -9.95
N HIS A 196 35.49 -1.71 -10.14
CA HIS A 196 34.39 -0.74 -10.02
C HIS A 196 34.06 -0.06 -11.36
N GLN A 197 34.32 -0.72 -12.49
CA GLN A 197 34.22 -0.11 -13.82
C GLN A 197 32.82 0.46 -14.11
N ASP A 198 31.76 -0.27 -13.76
CA ASP A 198 30.38 0.17 -14.01
C ASP A 198 30.02 1.44 -13.21
N ASP A 199 30.42 1.49 -11.94
CA ASP A 199 30.19 2.64 -11.06
C ASP A 199 30.97 3.87 -11.53
N ILE A 200 32.22 3.67 -11.95
CA ILE A 200 33.11 4.73 -12.46
C ILE A 200 32.63 5.23 -13.83
N ALA A 201 32.13 4.36 -14.70
CA ALA A 201 31.56 4.74 -15.99
C ALA A 201 30.22 5.49 -15.84
N ALA A 202 29.46 5.18 -14.79
CA ALA A 202 28.24 5.88 -14.44
C ALA A 202 28.49 7.27 -13.82
N LEU A 203 29.66 7.48 -13.20
CA LEU A 203 30.03 8.75 -12.57
C LEU A 203 30.07 9.90 -13.59
N ALA A 204 29.28 10.94 -13.31
CA ALA A 204 29.28 12.21 -14.03
C ALA A 204 29.60 13.34 -13.06
N VAL A 205 30.77 13.94 -13.19
CA VAL A 205 31.24 15.02 -12.30
C VAL A 205 30.91 16.38 -12.94
N PRO A 206 30.09 17.24 -12.31
CA PRO A 206 29.78 18.56 -12.85
C PRO A 206 31.04 19.44 -12.93
N LEU A 207 31.20 20.20 -14.03
CA LEU A 207 32.28 21.18 -14.12
C LEU A 207 32.08 22.37 -13.19
N SER A 208 30.83 22.80 -13.02
CA SER A 208 30.47 23.96 -12.20
C SER A 208 29.09 23.78 -11.56
N ARG A 209 28.64 24.79 -10.80
CA ARG A 209 27.24 24.83 -10.30
C ARG A 209 26.22 25.09 -11.40
N ASP A 210 26.64 25.61 -12.55
CA ASP A 210 25.80 25.76 -13.73
C ASP A 210 25.75 24.42 -14.49
N LEU A 211 24.56 23.82 -14.49
CA LEU A 211 24.29 22.52 -15.11
C LEU A 211 24.50 22.53 -16.63
N ASN A 212 24.47 23.69 -17.27
CA ASN A 212 24.67 23.82 -18.72
C ASN A 212 26.16 23.71 -19.12
N GLN A 213 27.09 23.90 -18.18
CA GLN A 213 28.53 23.80 -18.48
C GLN A 213 29.01 22.36 -18.71
N GLY A 214 28.18 21.37 -18.38
CA GLY A 214 28.44 19.96 -18.66
C GLY A 214 29.19 19.23 -17.55
N TYR A 215 29.51 17.98 -17.87
CA TYR A 215 30.01 16.98 -16.92
C TYR A 215 31.25 16.30 -17.51
N LEU A 216 32.19 15.94 -16.64
CA LEU A 216 33.27 15.03 -16.97
C LEU A 216 32.80 13.60 -16.75
N LYS A 217 33.07 12.74 -17.74
CA LYS A 217 32.86 11.29 -17.64
C LYS A 217 34.07 10.55 -18.19
N THR A 218 34.35 9.39 -17.62
CA THR A 218 35.44 8.50 -18.04
C THR A 218 34.90 7.10 -18.32
N THR A 219 35.55 6.40 -19.24
CA THR A 219 35.28 4.97 -19.52
C THR A 219 36.42 4.07 -19.07
N ASP A 220 37.59 4.64 -18.79
CA ASP A 220 38.83 3.92 -18.48
C ASP A 220 39.44 4.32 -17.12
N GLY A 221 38.85 5.30 -16.42
CA GLY A 221 39.31 5.80 -15.13
C GLY A 221 40.60 6.63 -15.17
N SER A 222 41.14 6.90 -16.36
CA SER A 222 42.40 7.63 -16.55
C SER A 222 42.24 8.90 -17.40
N LYS A 223 41.26 8.89 -18.31
CA LYS A 223 40.91 10.01 -19.17
C LYS A 223 39.44 10.31 -19.06
N ALA A 224 39.11 11.57 -18.79
CA ALA A 224 37.74 12.04 -18.88
C ALA A 224 37.56 13.00 -20.06
N TYR A 225 36.35 13.00 -20.59
CA TYR A 225 35.93 13.90 -21.66
C TYR A 225 34.75 14.74 -21.20
N LEU A 226 34.58 15.89 -21.84
CA LEU A 226 33.44 16.76 -21.57
C LEU A 226 32.19 16.22 -22.29
N PHE A 227 31.14 16.04 -21.51
CA PHE A 227 29.79 15.77 -21.95
C PHE A 227 28.91 16.97 -21.65
N THR A 228 28.30 17.53 -22.69
CA THR A 228 27.29 18.58 -22.53
C THR A 228 25.92 18.01 -22.84
N SER A 229 24.90 18.52 -22.17
CA SER A 229 23.53 18.13 -22.46
C SER A 229 23.10 18.70 -23.81
N THR A 230 22.39 17.91 -24.60
CA THR A 230 21.68 18.41 -25.79
C THR A 230 20.43 19.20 -25.40
N LEU A 231 20.13 19.29 -24.11
CA LEU A 231 19.09 20.15 -23.56
C LEU A 231 19.74 21.28 -22.76
N SER A 232 19.17 22.47 -22.82
CA SER A 232 19.58 23.62 -22.00
C SER A 232 18.39 24.14 -21.21
N TRP A 233 18.61 24.30 -19.91
CA TRP A 233 17.60 24.79 -18.98
C TRP A 233 17.75 26.30 -18.76
N ASP A 234 16.69 27.06 -19.04
CA ASP A 234 16.58 28.46 -18.67
C ASP A 234 15.64 28.63 -17.45
N PRO A 235 16.18 28.86 -16.24
CA PRO A 235 15.38 29.03 -15.04
C PRO A 235 14.56 30.33 -15.01
N LYS A 236 14.89 31.34 -15.84
CA LYS A 236 14.12 32.60 -15.89
C LYS A 236 12.92 32.49 -16.80
N ALA A 237 13.10 31.83 -17.95
CA ALA A 237 12.02 31.58 -18.90
C ALA A 237 11.18 30.35 -18.52
N ASP A 238 11.67 29.50 -17.61
CA ASP A 238 11.07 28.23 -17.22
C ASP A 238 10.90 27.27 -18.42
N THR A 239 11.91 27.26 -19.30
CA THR A 239 11.91 26.47 -20.54
C THR A 239 13.14 25.59 -20.70
N MET A 240 12.93 24.42 -21.28
CA MET A 240 13.99 23.52 -21.71
C MET A 240 14.15 23.62 -23.24
N THR A 241 15.34 23.86 -23.74
CA THR A 241 15.59 23.98 -25.20
C THR A 241 16.53 22.88 -25.68
N ASP A 242 16.15 22.18 -26.74
CA ASP A 242 17.05 21.25 -27.42
C ASP A 242 18.06 22.05 -28.26
N THR A 243 19.35 21.92 -27.92
CA THR A 243 20.44 22.68 -28.55
C THR A 243 20.78 22.19 -29.95
N LYS A 244 20.33 20.99 -30.35
CA LYS A 244 20.52 20.45 -31.71
C LYS A 244 19.37 20.81 -32.63
N THR A 245 18.14 20.71 -32.14
CA THR A 245 16.94 20.91 -32.97
C THR A 245 16.34 22.31 -32.84
N GLY A 246 16.69 23.06 -31.79
CA GLY A 246 16.11 24.37 -31.46
C GLY A 246 14.69 24.30 -30.90
N VAL A 247 14.15 23.09 -30.64
CA VAL A 247 12.80 22.93 -30.09
C VAL A 247 12.79 23.40 -28.64
N VAL A 248 11.86 24.31 -28.34
CA VAL A 248 11.63 24.82 -26.98
C VAL A 248 10.45 24.07 -26.35
N TYR A 249 10.68 23.54 -25.17
CA TYR A 249 9.71 22.86 -24.33
C TYR A 249 9.40 23.74 -23.12
N SER A 250 8.12 23.87 -22.80
CA SER A 250 7.64 24.69 -21.67
C SER A 250 6.78 23.87 -20.72
N ASP A 251 6.68 24.33 -19.48
CA ASP A 251 5.73 23.79 -18.53
C ASP A 251 4.29 24.12 -18.96
N THR A 252 3.47 23.10 -19.20
CA THR A 252 2.06 23.25 -19.57
C THR A 252 1.11 23.05 -18.38
N GLY A 253 1.64 22.92 -17.17
CA GLY A 253 0.89 22.61 -15.95
C GLY A 253 0.58 21.12 -15.78
N LYS A 254 1.01 20.26 -16.71
CA LYS A 254 0.78 18.80 -16.67
C LYS A 254 1.90 18.01 -15.97
N GLY A 255 2.89 18.72 -15.44
CA GLY A 255 4.03 18.08 -14.76
C GLY A 255 5.13 17.59 -15.69
N ALA A 256 5.22 18.09 -16.93
CA ALA A 256 6.32 17.76 -17.84
C ALA A 256 6.58 18.90 -18.82
N PHE A 257 7.84 19.08 -19.22
CA PHE A 257 8.20 19.99 -20.29
C PHE A 257 7.65 19.48 -21.62
N THR A 258 6.78 20.26 -22.26
CA THR A 258 6.06 19.84 -23.45
C THR A 258 6.33 20.81 -24.60
N ALA A 259 6.64 20.28 -25.78
CA ALA A 259 6.77 21.05 -27.00
C ALA A 259 5.40 21.43 -27.56
N LYS A 260 5.37 22.38 -28.50
CA LYS A 260 4.12 22.84 -29.14
C LYS A 260 3.36 21.74 -29.91
N ASP A 261 4.06 20.68 -30.33
CA ASP A 261 3.48 19.52 -31.01
C ASP A 261 2.88 18.48 -30.03
N GLY A 262 2.99 18.72 -28.72
CA GLY A 262 2.47 17.84 -27.67
C GLY A 262 3.46 16.78 -27.18
N LYS A 263 4.68 16.70 -27.73
CA LYS A 263 5.70 15.79 -27.21
C LYS A 263 6.22 16.28 -25.85
N ALA A 264 6.13 15.43 -24.85
CA ALA A 264 6.64 15.68 -23.51
C ALA A 264 8.03 15.05 -23.31
N LEU A 265 8.89 15.76 -22.58
CA LEU A 265 10.14 15.22 -22.06
C LEU A 265 9.88 14.48 -20.74
N LEU A 266 10.45 13.29 -20.61
CA LEU A 266 10.40 12.50 -19.38
C LEU A 266 11.83 12.24 -18.87
N PRO A 267 12.05 12.21 -17.54
CA PRO A 267 11.03 12.31 -16.49
C PRO A 267 10.48 13.73 -16.31
N GLY A 268 9.20 13.80 -15.95
CA GLY A 268 8.50 14.97 -15.41
C GLY A 268 8.44 14.94 -13.88
N TRP A 269 7.54 15.75 -13.31
CA TRP A 269 7.40 15.94 -11.86
C TRP A 269 5.95 15.82 -11.39
N GLN A 270 5.80 15.63 -10.08
CA GLN A 270 4.49 15.54 -9.45
C GLN A 270 3.78 16.90 -9.43
N VAL A 271 2.54 16.93 -9.89
CA VAL A 271 1.62 18.07 -9.80
C VAL A 271 0.25 17.62 -9.31
N TRP A 272 -0.48 18.58 -8.76
CA TRP A 272 -1.90 18.41 -8.43
C TRP A 272 -2.73 18.47 -9.71
N VAL A 273 -3.50 17.42 -9.99
CA VAL A 273 -4.38 17.30 -11.16
C VAL A 273 -5.87 17.44 -10.81
N GLY A 274 -6.20 17.74 -9.55
CA GLY A 274 -7.58 17.88 -9.12
C GLY A 274 -8.38 16.59 -9.34
N MET A 275 -9.55 16.70 -9.98
CA MET A 275 -10.48 15.58 -10.15
C MET A 275 -10.19 14.71 -11.39
N ASP A 276 -9.11 14.99 -12.13
CA ASP A 276 -8.86 14.36 -13.43
C ASP A 276 -8.82 12.83 -13.37
N ASN A 277 -8.20 12.25 -12.35
CA ASN A 277 -8.16 10.79 -12.17
C ASN A 277 -9.55 10.18 -11.94
N PHE A 278 -10.41 10.87 -11.18
CA PHE A 278 -11.79 10.45 -10.95
C PHE A 278 -12.64 10.60 -12.20
N VAL A 279 -12.46 11.68 -12.97
CA VAL A 279 -13.18 11.90 -14.23
C VAL A 279 -12.76 10.85 -15.25
N ARG A 280 -11.45 10.60 -15.42
CA ARG A 280 -10.90 9.58 -16.33
C ARG A 280 -11.51 8.21 -16.11
N ALA A 281 -11.73 7.80 -14.86
CA ALA A 281 -12.38 6.54 -14.52
C ALA A 281 -13.78 6.36 -15.17
N PHE A 282 -14.51 7.45 -15.39
CA PHE A 282 -15.88 7.44 -15.95
C PHE A 282 -15.99 8.04 -17.35
N SER A 283 -15.00 8.80 -17.82
CA SER A 283 -15.02 9.46 -19.13
C SER A 283 -14.25 8.68 -20.20
N ASP A 284 -13.15 8.01 -19.82
CA ASP A 284 -12.33 7.26 -20.76
C ASP A 284 -13.02 5.95 -21.12
N GLN A 285 -13.47 5.82 -22.38
CA GLN A 285 -14.18 4.64 -22.86
C GLN A 285 -13.39 3.35 -22.68
N SER A 286 -12.07 3.46 -22.75
CA SER A 286 -11.13 2.34 -22.67
C SER A 286 -11.01 1.78 -21.24
N ILE A 287 -11.28 2.61 -20.24
CA ILE A 287 -11.27 2.27 -18.81
C ILE A 287 -12.68 1.96 -18.30
N ARG A 288 -13.67 2.76 -18.72
CA ARG A 288 -15.04 2.74 -18.21
C ARG A 288 -15.74 1.39 -18.41
N GLY A 289 -15.62 0.81 -19.61
CA GLY A 289 -16.25 -0.48 -19.92
C GLY A 289 -15.77 -1.61 -18.99
N PRO A 290 -14.44 -1.88 -18.98
CA PRO A 290 -13.85 -2.85 -18.06
C PRO A 290 -14.14 -2.54 -16.59
N PHE A 291 -14.09 -1.27 -16.18
CA PHE A 291 -14.41 -0.85 -14.81
C PHE A 291 -15.82 -1.29 -14.38
N PHE A 292 -16.86 -1.04 -15.19
CA PHE A 292 -18.22 -1.45 -14.84
C PHE A 292 -18.41 -2.97 -14.83
N ALA A 293 -17.76 -3.69 -15.73
CA ALA A 293 -17.80 -5.16 -15.74
C ALA A 293 -17.16 -5.74 -14.47
N VAL A 294 -16.00 -5.22 -14.08
CA VAL A 294 -15.29 -5.59 -12.84
C VAL A 294 -16.09 -5.18 -11.61
N LEU A 295 -16.70 -3.99 -11.59
CA LEU A 295 -17.56 -3.51 -10.51
C LEU A 295 -18.72 -4.49 -10.27
N LEU A 296 -19.45 -4.84 -11.32
CA LEU A 296 -20.58 -5.77 -11.22
C LEU A 296 -20.13 -7.15 -10.75
N TRP A 297 -19.02 -7.65 -11.28
CA TRP A 297 -18.45 -8.92 -10.84
C TRP A 297 -18.00 -8.88 -9.38
N THR A 298 -17.39 -7.77 -8.93
CA THR A 298 -16.94 -7.61 -7.54
C THR A 298 -18.11 -7.71 -6.56
N PHE A 299 -19.22 -7.04 -6.88
CA PHE A 299 -20.46 -7.17 -6.12
C PHE A 299 -21.00 -8.61 -6.14
N ALA A 300 -21.13 -9.21 -7.33
CA ALA A 300 -21.63 -10.57 -7.46
C ALA A 300 -20.76 -11.56 -6.67
N PHE A 301 -19.44 -11.48 -6.80
CA PHE A 301 -18.48 -12.30 -6.10
C PHE A 301 -18.60 -12.15 -4.58
N ALA A 302 -18.64 -10.92 -4.07
CA ALA A 302 -18.74 -10.68 -2.62
C ALA A 302 -20.07 -11.19 -2.05
N ILE A 303 -21.20 -10.91 -2.72
CA ILE A 303 -22.52 -11.39 -2.30
C ILE A 303 -22.59 -12.92 -2.33
N LEU A 304 -22.21 -13.53 -3.45
CA LEU A 304 -22.27 -14.99 -3.62
C LEU A 304 -21.32 -15.69 -2.65
N SER A 305 -20.13 -15.13 -2.41
CA SER A 305 -19.17 -15.67 -1.45
C SER A 305 -19.73 -15.66 -0.03
N VAL A 306 -20.26 -14.53 0.43
CA VAL A 306 -20.86 -14.43 1.77
C VAL A 306 -22.07 -15.35 1.87
N ALA A 307 -22.97 -15.33 0.89
CA ALA A 307 -24.17 -16.16 0.91
C ALA A 307 -23.84 -17.65 0.95
N THR A 308 -22.97 -18.14 0.06
CA THR A 308 -22.63 -19.57 -0.01
C THR A 308 -21.85 -20.05 1.22
N THR A 309 -20.86 -19.28 1.68
CA THR A 309 -20.08 -19.64 2.88
C THR A 309 -20.93 -19.59 4.14
N PHE A 310 -21.83 -18.60 4.27
CA PHE A 310 -22.75 -18.51 5.40
C PHE A 310 -23.77 -19.65 5.39
N ILE A 311 -24.40 -19.93 4.25
CA ILE A 311 -25.38 -21.02 4.14
C ILE A 311 -24.74 -22.36 4.49
N LEU A 312 -23.56 -22.66 3.94
CA LEU A 312 -22.85 -23.90 4.24
C LEU A 312 -22.39 -23.93 5.71
N GLY A 313 -21.79 -22.85 6.20
CA GLY A 313 -21.32 -22.75 7.58
C GLY A 313 -22.46 -22.91 8.59
N LEU A 314 -23.58 -22.23 8.39
CA LEU A 314 -24.78 -22.32 9.22
C LEU A 314 -25.39 -23.73 9.17
N PHE A 315 -25.50 -24.32 7.97
CA PHE A 315 -26.00 -25.69 7.82
C PHE A 315 -25.15 -26.68 8.63
N LEU A 316 -23.83 -26.63 8.47
CA LEU A 316 -22.91 -27.50 9.23
C LEU A 316 -22.96 -27.19 10.73
N ALA A 317 -23.12 -25.93 11.12
CA ALA A 317 -23.25 -25.54 12.52
C ALA A 317 -24.51 -26.14 13.15
N ILE A 318 -25.66 -26.06 12.48
CA ILE A 318 -26.90 -26.66 12.96
C ILE A 318 -26.75 -28.18 13.10
N VAL A 319 -26.17 -28.85 12.10
CA VAL A 319 -25.98 -30.31 12.08
C VAL A 319 -25.02 -30.76 13.20
N PHE A 320 -23.84 -30.14 13.30
CA PHE A 320 -22.81 -30.55 14.27
C PHE A 320 -23.02 -29.96 15.68
N ASN A 321 -24.02 -29.10 15.87
CA ASN A 321 -24.44 -28.58 17.18
C ASN A 321 -25.58 -29.37 17.83
N ASP A 322 -26.09 -30.42 17.18
CA ASP A 322 -27.05 -31.34 17.79
C ASP A 322 -26.38 -32.19 18.90
N PRO A 323 -26.88 -32.16 20.16
CA PRO A 323 -26.39 -33.01 21.25
C PRO A 323 -26.47 -34.51 20.97
N LYS A 324 -27.38 -34.95 20.07
CA LYS A 324 -27.58 -36.36 19.72
C LYS A 324 -26.48 -36.93 18.82
N MET A 325 -25.65 -36.07 18.24
CA MET A 325 -24.62 -36.48 17.29
C MET A 325 -23.42 -37.14 17.98
N ARG A 326 -23.19 -38.42 17.67
CA ARG A 326 -22.00 -39.15 18.13
C ARG A 326 -20.73 -38.57 17.50
N SER A 327 -19.64 -38.53 18.25
CA SER A 327 -18.31 -38.09 17.78
C SER A 327 -18.25 -36.64 17.27
N ARG A 328 -19.16 -35.76 17.71
CA ARG A 328 -19.23 -34.35 17.28
C ARG A 328 -17.88 -33.60 17.33
N LYS A 329 -17.03 -33.89 18.32
CA LYS A 329 -15.70 -33.26 18.48
C LYS A 329 -14.81 -33.48 17.25
N TYR A 330 -14.80 -34.69 16.70
CA TYR A 330 -13.96 -35.04 15.55
C TYR A 330 -14.48 -34.41 14.26
N TYR A 331 -15.80 -34.43 14.04
CA TYR A 331 -16.39 -33.77 12.88
C TYR A 331 -16.15 -32.26 12.87
N ARG A 332 -16.32 -31.59 14.03
CA ARG A 332 -16.02 -30.15 14.16
C ARG A 332 -14.56 -29.85 13.84
N LEU A 333 -13.63 -30.70 14.31
CA LEU A 333 -12.20 -30.52 14.04
C LEU A 333 -11.90 -30.60 12.54
N ILE A 334 -12.44 -31.61 11.85
CA ILE A 334 -12.24 -31.79 10.40
C ILE A 334 -12.78 -30.60 9.61
N MET A 335 -13.95 -30.07 9.98
CA MET A 335 -14.57 -28.94 9.28
C MET A 335 -13.78 -27.62 9.41
N ILE A 336 -12.93 -27.49 10.44
CA ILE A 336 -12.09 -26.30 10.65
C ILE A 336 -10.76 -26.41 9.88
N LEU A 337 -10.34 -27.62 9.47
CA LEU A 337 -9.05 -27.85 8.81
C LEU A 337 -8.78 -26.95 7.60
N PRO A 338 -9.73 -26.69 6.67
CA PRO A 338 -9.45 -25.83 5.52
C PRO A 338 -8.95 -24.43 5.90
N TYR A 339 -9.44 -23.87 7.01
CA TYR A 339 -9.05 -22.56 7.51
C TYR A 339 -7.73 -22.57 8.28
N ALA A 340 -7.26 -23.75 8.72
CA ALA A 340 -5.96 -23.90 9.36
C ALA A 340 -4.79 -23.84 8.36
N PHE A 341 -5.05 -24.15 7.09
CA PHE A 341 -4.04 -24.04 6.04
C PHE A 341 -3.85 -22.58 5.59
N PRO A 342 -2.61 -22.16 5.28
CA PRO A 342 -2.36 -20.86 4.69
C PRO A 342 -3.16 -20.68 3.39
N ALA A 343 -3.88 -19.56 3.29
CA ALA A 343 -4.76 -19.28 2.16
C ALA A 343 -4.01 -19.24 0.81
N PHE A 344 -2.78 -18.72 0.80
CA PHE A 344 -2.00 -18.62 -0.44
C PHE A 344 -1.60 -20.00 -0.99
N LEU A 345 -1.17 -20.92 -0.12
CA LEU A 345 -0.86 -22.31 -0.52
C LEU A 345 -2.11 -22.99 -1.05
N SER A 346 -3.22 -22.82 -0.34
CA SER A 346 -4.50 -23.42 -0.71
C SER A 346 -4.97 -22.91 -2.08
N ALA A 347 -4.86 -21.61 -2.36
CA ALA A 347 -5.22 -21.04 -3.66
C ALA A 347 -4.37 -21.63 -4.81
N LEU A 348 -3.05 -21.76 -4.62
CA LEU A 348 -2.17 -22.37 -5.62
C LEU A 348 -2.47 -23.86 -5.84
N VAL A 349 -2.79 -24.60 -4.78
CA VAL A 349 -3.24 -26.00 -4.90
C VAL A 349 -4.53 -26.07 -5.70
N TRP A 350 -5.53 -25.24 -5.40
CA TRP A 350 -6.76 -25.16 -6.18
C TRP A 350 -6.51 -24.82 -7.65
N ALA A 351 -5.56 -23.91 -7.95
CA ALA A 351 -5.18 -23.60 -9.34
C ALA A 351 -4.66 -24.85 -10.07
N GLY A 352 -3.83 -25.66 -9.40
CA GLY A 352 -3.35 -26.94 -9.91
C GLY A 352 -4.48 -27.97 -10.08
N LEU A 353 -5.40 -28.06 -9.12
CA LEU A 353 -6.55 -28.99 -9.19
C LEU A 353 -7.48 -28.68 -10.37
N PHE A 354 -7.67 -27.39 -10.66
CA PHE A 354 -8.47 -26.89 -11.79
C PHE A 354 -7.72 -26.87 -13.12
N ASN A 355 -6.48 -27.35 -13.19
CA ASN A 355 -5.75 -27.36 -14.45
C ASN A 355 -6.48 -28.20 -15.52
N LYS A 356 -6.55 -27.67 -16.75
CA LYS A 356 -7.28 -28.28 -17.86
C LYS A 356 -6.76 -29.67 -18.22
N ASP A 357 -5.44 -29.82 -18.30
CA ASP A 357 -4.81 -30.98 -18.92
C ASP A 357 -4.34 -32.01 -17.88
N PHE A 358 -3.82 -31.56 -16.74
CA PHE A 358 -3.28 -32.46 -15.70
C PHE A 358 -3.94 -32.30 -14.32
N GLY A 359 -4.96 -31.45 -14.20
CA GLY A 359 -5.62 -31.19 -12.92
C GLY A 359 -6.37 -32.41 -12.41
N PHE A 360 -6.27 -32.66 -11.10
CA PHE A 360 -6.90 -33.81 -10.45
C PHE A 360 -8.42 -33.84 -10.67
N ILE A 361 -9.08 -32.68 -10.70
CA ILE A 361 -10.53 -32.60 -10.93
C ILE A 361 -10.88 -33.15 -12.32
N ASN A 362 -10.16 -32.73 -13.35
CA ASN A 362 -10.39 -33.16 -14.71
C ASN A 362 -10.00 -34.62 -14.93
N GLN A 363 -8.80 -35.01 -14.48
CA GLN A 363 -8.24 -36.34 -14.74
C GLN A 363 -8.90 -37.43 -13.89
N VAL A 364 -9.13 -37.18 -12.61
CA VAL A 364 -9.57 -38.22 -11.66
C VAL A 364 -11.06 -38.11 -11.36
N VAL A 365 -11.54 -36.92 -10.96
CA VAL A 365 -12.94 -36.75 -10.53
C VAL A 365 -13.90 -36.84 -11.72
N LEU A 366 -13.51 -36.29 -12.86
CA LEU A 366 -14.32 -36.23 -14.08
C LEU A 366 -13.91 -37.25 -15.16
N GLY A 367 -13.04 -38.20 -14.82
CA GLY A 367 -12.70 -39.33 -15.69
C GLY A 367 -11.95 -38.95 -16.98
N GLY A 368 -11.01 -38.00 -16.91
CA GLY A 368 -10.18 -37.59 -18.06
C GLY A 368 -10.77 -36.47 -18.91
N ALA A 369 -11.68 -35.67 -18.35
CA ALA A 369 -12.24 -34.51 -19.04
C ALA A 369 -11.18 -33.41 -19.28
N SER A 370 -11.42 -32.51 -20.22
CA SER A 370 -10.53 -31.36 -20.51
C SER A 370 -11.26 -30.03 -20.36
N ILE A 371 -11.96 -29.87 -19.23
CA ILE A 371 -12.76 -28.67 -18.94
C ILE A 371 -11.83 -27.47 -18.70
N PRO A 372 -12.01 -26.34 -19.42
CA PRO A 372 -11.16 -25.15 -19.30
C PRO A 372 -11.53 -24.30 -18.09
N TRP A 373 -11.41 -24.86 -16.87
CA TRP A 373 -11.87 -24.21 -15.63
C TRP A 373 -11.37 -22.78 -15.43
N LEU A 374 -10.11 -22.49 -15.78
CA LEU A 374 -9.49 -21.18 -15.53
C LEU A 374 -9.40 -20.29 -16.78
N THR A 375 -9.72 -20.84 -17.96
CA THR A 375 -9.58 -20.11 -19.24
C THR A 375 -10.92 -19.79 -19.89
N ASP A 376 -12.01 -20.45 -19.51
CA ASP A 376 -13.37 -19.99 -19.81
C ASP A 376 -13.85 -18.96 -18.77
N PRO A 377 -14.41 -17.80 -19.17
CA PRO A 377 -14.79 -16.73 -18.24
C PRO A 377 -15.80 -17.14 -17.17
N TRP A 378 -16.79 -17.98 -17.51
CA TRP A 378 -17.84 -18.39 -16.56
C TRP A 378 -17.36 -19.51 -15.65
N LEU A 379 -16.61 -20.46 -16.19
CA LEU A 379 -16.00 -21.50 -15.38
C LEU A 379 -14.95 -20.93 -14.42
N ALA A 380 -14.18 -19.93 -14.83
CA ALA A 380 -13.18 -19.29 -13.97
C ALA A 380 -13.86 -18.60 -12.78
N LYS A 381 -14.97 -17.91 -13.02
CA LYS A 381 -15.85 -17.34 -11.97
C LYS A 381 -16.40 -18.41 -11.03
N GLY A 382 -16.82 -19.56 -11.57
CA GLY A 382 -17.26 -20.71 -10.77
C GLY A 382 -16.14 -21.30 -9.93
N ALA A 383 -14.95 -21.47 -10.51
CA ALA A 383 -13.77 -22.02 -9.84
C ALA A 383 -13.33 -21.14 -8.65
N ILE A 384 -13.31 -19.81 -8.82
CA ILE A 384 -12.98 -18.90 -7.72
C ILE A 384 -14.03 -18.94 -6.61
N LEU A 385 -15.33 -19.07 -6.93
CA LEU A 385 -16.38 -19.23 -5.92
C LEU A 385 -16.27 -20.55 -5.16
N ILE A 386 -15.94 -21.65 -5.84
CA ILE A 386 -15.74 -22.97 -5.21
C ILE A 386 -14.54 -22.93 -4.26
N ALA A 387 -13.40 -22.40 -4.73
CA ALA A 387 -12.20 -22.26 -3.90
C ALA A 387 -12.47 -21.35 -2.68
N ASN A 388 -13.17 -20.22 -2.89
CA ASN A 388 -13.53 -19.32 -1.80
C ASN A 388 -14.52 -19.94 -0.82
N LEU A 389 -15.48 -20.74 -1.30
CA LEU A 389 -16.40 -21.48 -0.46
C LEU A 389 -15.64 -22.42 0.47
N TRP A 390 -14.70 -23.20 -0.06
CA TRP A 390 -13.86 -24.12 0.71
C TRP A 390 -13.01 -23.40 1.77
N LEU A 391 -12.45 -22.23 1.43
CA LEU A 391 -11.64 -21.42 2.34
C LEU A 391 -12.49 -20.70 3.41
N GLY A 392 -13.69 -20.24 3.04
CA GLY A 392 -14.49 -19.32 3.84
C GLY A 392 -15.55 -19.99 4.71
N PHE A 393 -16.09 -21.15 4.32
CA PHE A 393 -17.13 -21.82 5.12
C PHE A 393 -16.70 -22.15 6.56
N PRO A 394 -15.44 -22.51 6.88
CA PRO A 394 -15.07 -22.87 8.25
C PRO A 394 -15.15 -21.67 9.21
N TYR A 395 -14.84 -20.47 8.72
CA TYR A 395 -15.01 -19.24 9.49
C TYR A 395 -16.49 -19.03 9.84
N MET A 396 -17.38 -19.13 8.85
CA MET A 396 -18.82 -19.00 9.08
C MET A 396 -19.37 -20.10 9.98
N PHE A 397 -18.87 -21.33 9.83
CA PHE A 397 -19.20 -22.46 10.70
C PHE A 397 -18.81 -22.18 12.16
N LEU A 398 -17.61 -21.66 12.41
CA LEU A 398 -17.15 -21.35 13.76
C LEU A 398 -17.98 -20.23 14.40
N VAL A 399 -18.18 -19.14 13.68
CA VAL A 399 -18.95 -17.97 14.13
C VAL A 399 -20.40 -18.36 14.43
N THR A 400 -21.07 -19.05 13.50
CA THR A 400 -22.46 -19.48 13.68
C THR A 400 -22.60 -20.52 14.79
N THR A 401 -21.62 -21.42 14.96
CA THR A 401 -21.60 -22.36 16.09
C THR A 401 -21.52 -21.63 17.44
N GLY A 402 -20.66 -20.62 17.55
CA GLY A 402 -20.56 -19.79 18.76
C GLY A 402 -21.85 -19.02 19.03
N ALA A 403 -22.41 -18.37 18.00
CA ALA A 403 -23.67 -17.63 18.11
C ALA A 403 -24.86 -18.53 18.48
N LEU A 404 -24.95 -19.74 17.94
CA LEU A 404 -25.97 -20.71 18.31
C LEU A 404 -25.84 -21.18 19.77
N GLN A 405 -24.61 -21.24 20.31
CA GLN A 405 -24.35 -21.67 21.68
C GLN A 405 -24.58 -20.57 22.72
N SER A 406 -24.57 -19.30 22.32
CA SER A 406 -24.93 -18.18 23.21
C SER A 406 -26.43 -17.94 23.33
N LEU A 407 -27.25 -18.61 22.53
CA LEU A 407 -28.71 -18.50 22.62
C LEU A 407 -29.20 -19.12 23.94
N PRO A 408 -30.01 -18.41 24.74
CA PRO A 408 -30.62 -18.97 25.93
C PRO A 408 -31.50 -20.18 25.62
N ASP A 409 -31.31 -21.29 26.34
CA ASP A 409 -32.06 -22.53 26.13
C ASP A 409 -33.54 -22.39 26.54
N ASP A 410 -33.85 -21.51 27.50
CA ASP A 410 -35.19 -21.24 28.01
C ASP A 410 -36.16 -20.73 26.93
N VAL A 411 -35.69 -19.87 26.01
CA VAL A 411 -36.51 -19.40 24.87
C VAL A 411 -36.85 -20.54 23.92
N VAL A 412 -35.93 -21.48 23.73
CA VAL A 412 -36.13 -22.66 22.87
C VAL A 412 -37.07 -23.67 23.55
N GLU A 413 -36.97 -23.84 24.87
CA GLU A 413 -37.86 -24.68 25.66
C GLU A 413 -39.28 -24.13 25.72
N ALA A 414 -39.44 -22.83 25.98
CA ALA A 414 -40.74 -22.16 25.97
C ALA A 414 -41.48 -22.37 24.63
N ALA A 415 -40.78 -22.20 23.51
CA ALA A 415 -41.34 -22.43 22.19
C ALA A 415 -41.82 -23.88 21.97
N ARG A 416 -41.12 -24.86 22.56
CA ARG A 416 -41.54 -26.27 22.48
C ARG A 416 -42.77 -26.53 23.34
N VAL A 417 -42.89 -25.88 24.50
CA VAL A 417 -44.09 -25.95 25.34
C VAL A 417 -45.29 -25.34 24.61
N ASP A 418 -45.08 -24.26 23.86
CA ASP A 418 -46.10 -23.63 23.00
C ASP A 418 -46.44 -24.44 21.72
N GLY A 419 -45.86 -25.63 21.55
CA GLY A 419 -46.14 -26.52 20.43
C GLY A 419 -45.46 -26.14 19.12
N ALA A 420 -44.46 -25.25 19.13
CA ALA A 420 -43.72 -24.90 17.93
C ALA A 420 -42.92 -26.10 17.40
N SER A 421 -43.08 -26.40 16.11
CA SER A 421 -42.27 -27.39 15.41
C SER A 421 -40.81 -26.96 15.29
N VAL A 422 -39.89 -27.90 15.06
CA VAL A 422 -38.45 -27.64 14.92
C VAL A 422 -38.15 -26.56 13.86
N TRP A 423 -38.88 -26.56 12.75
CA TRP A 423 -38.74 -25.55 11.70
C TRP A 423 -39.27 -24.18 12.11
N GLN A 424 -40.39 -24.14 12.84
CA GLN A 424 -40.91 -22.89 13.42
C GLN A 424 -39.94 -22.32 14.45
N THR A 425 -39.44 -23.14 15.38
CA THR A 425 -38.42 -22.73 16.36
C THR A 425 -37.16 -22.22 15.67
N PHE A 426 -36.72 -22.85 14.57
CA PHE A 426 -35.57 -22.37 13.81
C PHE A 426 -35.85 -21.02 13.13
N ARG A 427 -36.89 -20.95 12.29
CA ARG A 427 -37.18 -19.77 11.46
C ARG A 427 -37.63 -18.55 12.26
N LEU A 428 -38.41 -18.75 13.31
CA LEU A 428 -39.04 -17.67 14.06
C LEU A 428 -38.24 -17.24 15.29
N ILE A 429 -37.36 -18.08 15.82
CA ILE A 429 -36.63 -17.81 17.07
C ILE A 429 -35.12 -17.87 16.86
N LYS A 430 -34.58 -19.05 16.53
CA LYS A 430 -33.12 -19.21 16.46
C LYS A 430 -32.47 -18.37 15.36
N PHE A 431 -33.05 -18.35 14.17
CA PHE A 431 -32.47 -17.66 13.02
C PHE A 431 -32.50 -16.13 13.16
N PRO A 432 -33.59 -15.49 13.60
CA PRO A 432 -33.60 -14.05 13.91
C PRO A 432 -32.59 -13.67 15.00
N LEU A 433 -32.54 -14.40 16.12
CA LEU A 433 -31.58 -14.14 17.20
C LEU A 433 -30.14 -14.35 16.74
N LEU A 434 -29.89 -15.38 15.92
CA LEU A 434 -28.58 -15.61 15.32
C LEU A 434 -28.17 -14.46 14.41
N LEU A 435 -29.09 -13.94 13.58
CA LEU A 435 -28.79 -12.84 12.66
C LEU A 435 -28.34 -11.58 13.39
N VAL A 436 -28.85 -11.30 14.60
CA VAL A 436 -28.37 -10.17 15.40
C VAL A 436 -26.90 -10.34 15.79
N ALA A 437 -26.51 -11.55 16.20
CA ALA A 437 -25.13 -11.84 16.58
C ALA A 437 -24.17 -11.89 15.38
N VAL A 438 -24.61 -12.41 14.22
CA VAL A 438 -23.72 -12.64 13.07
C VAL A 438 -23.76 -11.55 12.00
N ALA A 439 -24.78 -10.69 11.95
CA ALA A 439 -24.90 -9.65 10.92
C ALA A 439 -23.68 -8.72 10.82
N PRO A 440 -23.07 -8.23 11.92
CA PRO A 440 -21.84 -7.44 11.84
C PRO A 440 -20.68 -8.21 11.16
N LEU A 441 -20.62 -9.52 11.40
CA LEU A 441 -19.60 -10.41 10.84
C LEU A 441 -19.86 -10.73 9.37
N LEU A 442 -21.12 -10.79 8.94
CA LEU A 442 -21.50 -10.90 7.54
C LEU A 442 -21.11 -9.64 6.76
N ILE A 443 -21.30 -8.46 7.34
CA ILE A 443 -20.87 -7.18 6.74
C ILE A 443 -19.34 -7.13 6.62
N ALA A 444 -18.62 -7.53 7.68
CA ALA A 444 -17.16 -7.62 7.65
C ALA A 444 -16.68 -8.63 6.59
N SER A 445 -17.34 -9.79 6.48
CA SER A 445 -17.05 -10.80 5.47
C SER A 445 -17.32 -10.31 4.05
N PHE A 446 -18.38 -9.51 3.85
CA PHE A 446 -18.64 -8.85 2.58
C PHE A 446 -17.51 -7.88 2.21
N ALA A 447 -17.10 -7.00 3.13
CA ALA A 447 -16.00 -6.05 2.90
C ALA A 447 -14.67 -6.76 2.59
N PHE A 448 -14.39 -7.89 3.26
CA PHE A 448 -13.24 -8.75 2.98
C PHE A 448 -13.33 -9.35 1.58
N ASN A 449 -14.45 -9.97 1.21
CA ASN A 449 -14.59 -10.61 -0.10
C ASN A 449 -14.61 -9.60 -1.26
N PHE A 450 -15.13 -8.40 -1.03
CA PHE A 450 -15.07 -7.29 -1.99
C PHE A 450 -13.62 -6.92 -2.36
N ASN A 451 -12.68 -7.14 -1.44
CA ASN A 451 -11.26 -6.83 -1.60
C ASN A 451 -10.37 -8.09 -1.58
N ASN A 452 -10.88 -9.27 -1.96
CA ASN A 452 -10.13 -10.53 -1.88
C ASN A 452 -9.10 -10.67 -3.01
N PHE A 453 -8.11 -9.78 -3.02
CA PHE A 453 -7.04 -9.74 -4.01
C PHE A 453 -6.26 -11.06 -4.07
N GLY A 454 -5.88 -11.61 -2.91
CA GLY A 454 -5.00 -12.77 -2.83
C GLY A 454 -5.57 -13.99 -3.54
N LEU A 455 -6.85 -14.31 -3.36
CA LEU A 455 -7.48 -15.44 -4.03
C LEU A 455 -7.48 -15.28 -5.56
N ILE A 456 -7.88 -14.10 -6.04
CA ILE A 456 -8.01 -13.83 -7.47
C ILE A 456 -6.64 -13.86 -8.16
N PHE A 457 -5.66 -13.18 -7.55
CA PHE A 457 -4.30 -13.10 -8.04
C PHE A 457 -3.65 -14.49 -8.14
N LEU A 458 -3.78 -15.31 -7.10
CA LEU A 458 -3.15 -16.63 -7.04
C LEU A 458 -3.87 -17.70 -7.86
N LEU A 459 -5.20 -17.64 -7.99
CA LEU A 459 -5.96 -18.68 -8.71
C LEU A 459 -6.02 -18.43 -10.21
N THR A 460 -6.18 -17.18 -10.63
CA THR A 460 -6.47 -16.82 -12.04
C THR A 460 -5.67 -15.64 -12.56
N ASN A 461 -4.97 -14.91 -11.69
CA ASN A 461 -4.34 -13.62 -12.01
C ASN A 461 -5.33 -12.61 -12.65
N GLY A 462 -6.62 -12.74 -12.32
CA GLY A 462 -7.72 -11.94 -12.89
C GLY A 462 -8.19 -12.39 -14.27
N GLY A 463 -7.64 -13.47 -14.83
CA GLY A 463 -7.99 -13.99 -16.15
C GLY A 463 -9.27 -14.84 -16.19
N PRO A 464 -9.76 -15.19 -17.39
CA PRO A 464 -9.23 -14.82 -18.71
C PRO A 464 -9.39 -13.32 -19.02
N GLN A 465 -8.43 -12.74 -19.77
CA GLN A 465 -8.41 -11.31 -20.11
C GLN A 465 -9.57 -10.92 -21.03
N PHE A 466 -10.06 -9.69 -20.87
CA PHE A 466 -11.01 -9.11 -21.84
C PHE A 466 -10.28 -8.80 -23.14
N THR A 467 -10.80 -9.28 -24.27
CA THR A 467 -10.16 -9.10 -25.59
C THR A 467 -10.35 -7.70 -26.15
N ASP A 468 -11.26 -6.93 -25.59
CA ASP A 468 -11.69 -5.59 -26.01
C ASP A 468 -11.27 -4.47 -25.04
N ALA A 469 -10.54 -4.79 -23.97
CA ALA A 469 -10.07 -3.83 -22.97
C ALA A 469 -8.71 -3.23 -23.35
N SER A 470 -8.54 -1.92 -23.19
CA SER A 470 -7.24 -1.23 -23.37
C SER A 470 -6.29 -1.44 -22.19
N ILE A 471 -6.84 -1.75 -21.02
CA ILE A 471 -6.12 -2.01 -19.78
C ILE A 471 -6.03 -3.52 -19.55
N ASN A 472 -4.93 -3.96 -18.95
CA ASN A 472 -4.73 -5.37 -18.59
C ASN A 472 -5.71 -5.76 -17.47
N VAL A 473 -6.92 -6.16 -17.85
CA VAL A 473 -8.01 -6.57 -16.95
C VAL A 473 -8.71 -7.79 -17.56
N GLY A 474 -9.18 -8.69 -16.71
CA GLY A 474 -9.91 -9.87 -17.13
C GLY A 474 -11.20 -10.12 -16.37
N SER A 475 -11.84 -11.21 -16.75
CA SER A 475 -13.21 -11.54 -16.37
C SER A 475 -13.42 -11.89 -14.90
N THR A 476 -12.37 -12.29 -14.19
CA THR A 476 -12.42 -12.62 -12.75
C THR A 476 -11.82 -11.53 -11.87
N ASP A 477 -11.24 -10.47 -12.46
CA ASP A 477 -10.69 -9.35 -11.70
C ASP A 477 -11.75 -8.73 -10.78
N LEU A 478 -11.35 -8.43 -9.55
CA LEU A 478 -12.08 -7.56 -8.65
C LEU A 478 -11.54 -6.14 -8.80
N LEU A 479 -12.28 -5.14 -8.29
CA LEU A 479 -11.80 -3.75 -8.33
C LEU A 479 -10.39 -3.60 -7.73
N ILE A 480 -10.10 -4.34 -6.64
CA ILE A 480 -8.78 -4.31 -6.02
C ILE A 480 -7.67 -4.93 -6.89
N SER A 481 -7.96 -5.96 -7.69
CA SER A 481 -6.97 -6.53 -8.60
C SER A 481 -6.78 -5.66 -9.85
N MET A 482 -7.84 -4.98 -10.30
CA MET A 482 -7.72 -3.91 -11.30
C MET A 482 -6.84 -2.75 -10.80
N VAL A 483 -7.04 -2.26 -9.56
CA VAL A 483 -6.17 -1.26 -8.92
C VAL A 483 -4.71 -1.70 -8.95
N TYR A 484 -4.44 -2.94 -8.54
CA TYR A 484 -3.08 -3.50 -8.55
C TYR A 484 -2.47 -3.49 -9.95
N LYS A 485 -3.23 -3.88 -10.98
CA LYS A 485 -2.73 -3.90 -12.35
C LYS A 485 -2.43 -2.50 -12.86
N VAL A 486 -3.29 -1.51 -12.60
CA VAL A 486 -3.05 -0.11 -12.97
C VAL A 486 -1.82 0.48 -12.25
N ALA A 487 -1.61 0.13 -10.98
CA ALA A 487 -0.48 0.65 -10.20
C ALA A 487 0.86 -0.04 -10.55
N PHE A 488 0.86 -1.33 -10.85
CA PHE A 488 2.09 -2.13 -10.81
C PHE A 488 2.37 -2.95 -12.06
N VAL A 489 1.40 -3.11 -12.97
CA VAL A 489 1.51 -4.02 -14.12
C VAL A 489 1.43 -3.25 -15.43
N GLY A 490 2.48 -3.36 -16.25
CA GLY A 490 2.59 -2.67 -17.54
C GLY A 490 3.84 -1.78 -17.59
N SER A 491 4.04 -1.12 -18.74
CA SER A 491 5.11 -0.13 -18.95
C SER A 491 4.84 1.19 -18.24
N GLU A 492 3.57 1.55 -18.10
CA GLU A 492 3.12 2.77 -17.42
C GLU A 492 2.43 2.39 -16.10
N ARG A 493 2.96 2.89 -14.98
CA ARG A 493 2.42 2.72 -13.64
C ARG A 493 1.70 4.00 -13.26
N ASP A 494 0.38 3.97 -13.14
CA ASP A 494 -0.43 5.15 -12.82
C ASP A 494 -0.92 5.06 -11.36
N TYR A 495 -0.10 5.54 -10.42
CA TYR A 495 -0.40 5.49 -8.99
C TYR A 495 -1.53 6.46 -8.62
N GLY A 496 -1.64 7.60 -9.31
CA GLY A 496 -2.72 8.56 -9.16
C GLY A 496 -4.08 7.94 -9.50
N LEU A 497 -4.21 7.34 -10.68
CA LEU A 497 -5.43 6.65 -11.10
C LEU A 497 -5.76 5.45 -10.20
N ALA A 498 -4.76 4.63 -9.86
CA ALA A 498 -4.96 3.49 -8.95
C ALA A 498 -5.45 3.93 -7.56
N SER A 499 -4.94 5.06 -7.07
CA SER A 499 -5.37 5.62 -5.79
C SER A 499 -6.79 6.20 -5.88
N ALA A 500 -7.18 6.82 -7.00
CA ALA A 500 -8.56 7.25 -7.23
C ALA A 500 -9.54 6.06 -7.22
N PHE A 501 -9.20 4.95 -7.88
CA PHE A 501 -9.97 3.71 -7.79
C PHE A 501 -10.04 3.17 -6.36
N SER A 502 -8.96 3.24 -5.59
CA SER A 502 -8.93 2.79 -4.19
C SER A 502 -9.88 3.62 -3.31
N ILE A 503 -9.98 4.93 -3.55
CA ILE A 503 -10.94 5.80 -2.88
C ILE A 503 -12.38 5.48 -3.29
N ILE A 504 -12.63 5.19 -4.57
CA ILE A 504 -13.96 4.75 -5.03
C ILE A 504 -14.36 3.45 -4.33
N ILE A 505 -13.47 2.46 -4.27
CA ILE A 505 -13.69 1.20 -3.53
C ILE A 505 -14.01 1.48 -2.06
N PHE A 506 -13.20 2.34 -1.41
CA PHE A 506 -13.42 2.71 -0.01
C PHE A 506 -14.82 3.30 0.21
N VAL A 507 -15.23 4.26 -0.62
CA VAL A 507 -16.56 4.89 -0.52
C VAL A 507 -17.67 3.85 -0.72
N LEU A 508 -17.55 2.97 -1.72
CA LEU A 508 -18.54 1.92 -1.97
C LEU A 508 -18.69 0.98 -0.76
N VAL A 509 -17.57 0.44 -0.26
CA VAL A 509 -17.58 -0.47 0.89
C VAL A 509 -18.06 0.24 2.16
N ALA A 510 -17.67 1.50 2.38
CA ALA A 510 -18.11 2.29 3.52
C ALA A 510 -19.61 2.54 3.50
N VAL A 511 -20.18 2.93 2.35
CA VAL A 511 -21.62 3.15 2.20
C VAL A 511 -22.41 1.86 2.47
N ILE A 512 -21.99 0.73 1.90
CA ILE A 512 -22.64 -0.56 2.12
C ILE A 512 -22.55 -0.97 3.60
N SER A 513 -21.38 -0.81 4.20
CA SER A 513 -21.17 -1.13 5.61
C SER A 513 -22.04 -0.25 6.51
N LEU A 514 -22.13 1.05 6.25
CA LEU A 514 -22.97 1.98 7.00
C LEU A 514 -24.46 1.62 6.90
N ILE A 515 -24.93 1.25 5.71
CA ILE A 515 -26.31 0.78 5.51
C ILE A 515 -26.53 -0.52 6.30
N GLY A 516 -25.60 -1.48 6.19
CA GLY A 516 -25.66 -2.76 6.89
C GLY A 516 -25.73 -2.58 8.41
N PHE A 517 -24.81 -1.81 9.00
CA PHE A 517 -24.77 -1.56 10.44
C PHE A 517 -26.03 -0.85 10.94
N ARG A 518 -26.58 0.09 10.18
CA ARG A 518 -27.86 0.75 10.53
C ARG A 518 -29.01 -0.25 10.58
N GLN A 519 -29.07 -1.19 9.63
CA GLN A 519 -30.07 -2.25 9.65
C GLN A 519 -29.85 -3.24 10.80
N THR A 520 -28.59 -3.51 11.16
CA THR A 520 -28.27 -4.38 12.30
C THR A 520 -28.73 -3.77 13.63
N LYS A 521 -28.54 -2.45 13.81
CA LYS A 521 -29.00 -1.75 15.00
C LYS A 521 -30.53 -1.81 15.18
N VAL A 522 -31.29 -1.78 14.08
CA VAL A 522 -32.75 -1.99 14.12
C VAL A 522 -33.09 -3.40 14.62
N LEU A 523 -32.27 -4.41 14.29
CA LEU A 523 -32.47 -5.77 14.80
C LEU A 523 -32.08 -5.90 16.28
N GLU A 524 -31.08 -5.16 16.74
CA GLU A 524 -30.74 -5.06 18.18
C GLU A 524 -31.86 -4.38 18.98
N ASP A 525 -32.48 -3.32 18.44
CA ASP A 525 -33.55 -2.58 19.11
C ASP A 525 -34.90 -3.35 19.15
N LEU A 526 -35.04 -4.42 18.34
CA LEU A 526 -36.24 -5.27 18.28
C LEU A 526 -36.20 -6.48 19.23
N ASN A 527 -35.02 -6.85 19.73
CA ASN A 527 -34.81 -7.89 20.74
C ASN A 527 -34.71 -7.27 22.13
#